data_AF-A0A3P7UGX8-F1
#
_entry.id   AF-A0A3P7UGX8-F1
#
_cell.length_a   1.000
_cell.length_b   1.000
_cell.length_c   1.000
_cell.angle_alpha   90.00
_cell.angle_beta   90.00
_cell.angle_gamma   90.00
#
_symmetry.space_group_name_H-M   'P 1'
#
loop_
_entity.id
_entity.type
_entity.pdbx_description
1 polymer ?
#
loop_
_entity_poly.entity_id
_entity_poly.type
_entity_poly.pdbx_seq_one_letter_code
_entity_poly.pdbx_strand_id
1 'polypeptide(L)'
;MLVVSVLAQDCSSPAATRETFGQYLLCMKQSIDQNYMLYENEIREHGRRAALACFSPSIDEGNKNDRCVLNQNDLNQVAWDRHGPLRDCTICRTFASGALKALKSTPEEDQRCIRTEITKAIAREANYCLQRKISGFAGVPDIPDIEEGSFNHKDSVISYISDHILIQSRLAFCRERKPARAANTNKCLHNPFVGYLAEHCKVLSSCDGRLATGTCAKTIPQTRTATCNCITDARDELKKRIASISTVFNDLLSGRSGIAIGSANKVDTCVSSIKKQMVTPVNDWVAVIDSALTTCIKKKPAGQNLGMESMLNVGCRKVFADTTGAAADQLKTGFDFVNNLIDAMVERSGRFCGTHCLQA
;
A
#
# COMPACT_ATOMS: atom_id res chain seq x y z
N MET A 1 5.99 -22.35 -43.44
CA MET A 1 5.35 -21.12 -42.91
C MET A 1 4.45 -21.54 -41.76
N LEU A 2 4.85 -21.27 -40.52
CA LEU A 2 3.97 -21.43 -39.36
C LEU A 2 3.03 -20.22 -39.33
N VAL A 3 1.77 -20.46 -39.67
CA VAL A 3 0.70 -19.48 -39.51
C VAL A 3 0.53 -19.26 -38.02
N VAL A 4 1.02 -18.14 -37.50
CA VAL A 4 0.67 -17.65 -36.17
C VAL A 4 -0.78 -17.20 -36.28
N SER A 5 -1.71 -18.10 -35.96
CA SER A 5 -3.12 -17.75 -35.78
C SER A 5 -3.20 -16.73 -34.65
N VAL A 6 -3.41 -15.47 -35.02
CA VAL A 6 -3.83 -14.40 -34.12
C VAL A 6 -5.22 -14.82 -33.64
N LEU A 7 -5.30 -15.51 -32.50
CA LEU A 7 -6.58 -15.73 -31.84
C LEU A 7 -7.14 -14.34 -31.53
N ALA A 8 -8.24 -13.98 -32.19
CA ALA A 8 -8.98 -12.78 -31.86
C ALA A 8 -9.35 -12.86 -30.38
N GLN A 9 -8.96 -11.85 -29.60
CA GLN A 9 -9.28 -11.79 -28.19
C GLN A 9 -10.80 -11.74 -28.03
N ASP A 10 -11.34 -12.58 -27.15
CA ASP A 10 -12.77 -12.69 -26.93
C ASP A 10 -13.16 -12.25 -25.52
N CYS A 11 -13.99 -11.22 -25.42
CA CYS A 11 -14.61 -10.77 -24.19
C CYS A 11 -16.15 -10.87 -24.26
N SER A 12 -16.68 -11.78 -25.07
CA SER A 12 -18.12 -12.01 -25.24
C SER A 12 -18.80 -12.63 -24.02
N SER A 13 -18.04 -13.25 -23.12
CA SER A 13 -18.54 -13.85 -21.88
C SER A 13 -17.73 -13.40 -20.66
N PRO A 14 -18.31 -13.48 -19.44
CA PRO A 14 -17.58 -13.18 -18.21
C PRO A 14 -16.32 -14.05 -18.03
N ALA A 15 -16.38 -15.33 -18.39
CA ALA A 15 -15.24 -16.24 -18.27
C ALA A 15 -14.11 -15.87 -19.26
N ALA A 16 -14.45 -15.60 -20.52
CA ALA A 16 -13.48 -15.17 -21.52
C ALA A 16 -12.85 -13.80 -21.15
N THR A 17 -13.66 -12.88 -20.63
CA THR A 17 -13.17 -11.59 -20.09
C THR A 17 -12.15 -11.80 -18.95
N ARG A 18 -12.44 -12.72 -18.01
CA ARG A 18 -11.51 -13.04 -16.91
C ARG A 18 -10.19 -13.62 -17.44
N GLU A 19 -10.25 -14.50 -18.43
CA GLU A 19 -9.07 -15.09 -19.04
C GLU A 19 -8.22 -14.04 -19.77
N THR A 20 -8.82 -13.24 -20.64
CA THR A 20 -8.10 -12.15 -21.34
C THR A 20 -7.55 -11.13 -20.35
N PHE A 21 -8.26 -10.82 -19.26
CA PHE A 21 -7.72 -9.95 -18.21
C PHE A 21 -6.54 -10.60 -17.48
N GLY A 22 -6.54 -11.93 -17.27
CA GLY A 22 -5.37 -12.65 -16.78
C GLY A 22 -4.16 -12.54 -17.73
N GLN A 23 -4.40 -12.72 -19.04
CA GLN A 23 -3.37 -12.51 -20.07
C GLN A 23 -2.85 -11.06 -20.06
N TYR A 24 -3.73 -10.09 -19.78
CA TYR A 24 -3.38 -8.68 -19.65
C TYR A 24 -2.38 -8.44 -18.51
N LEU A 25 -2.67 -8.99 -17.33
CA LEU A 25 -1.78 -8.89 -16.19
C LEU A 25 -0.43 -9.59 -16.44
N LEU A 26 -0.42 -10.71 -17.17
CA LEU A 26 0.81 -11.38 -17.58
C LEU A 26 1.63 -10.54 -18.58
N CYS A 27 0.97 -9.85 -19.51
CA CYS A 27 1.64 -8.88 -20.40
C CYS A 27 2.32 -7.78 -19.58
N MET A 28 1.60 -7.18 -18.62
CA MET A 28 2.15 -6.15 -17.73
C MET A 28 3.38 -6.65 -16.98
N LYS A 29 3.30 -7.85 -16.39
CA LYS A 29 4.44 -8.48 -15.70
C LYS A 29 5.64 -8.64 -16.64
N GLN A 30 5.45 -9.28 -17.79
CA GLN A 30 6.55 -9.56 -18.73
C GLN A 30 7.23 -8.29 -19.20
N SER A 31 6.46 -7.25 -19.55
CA SER A 31 7.01 -5.97 -19.98
C SER A 31 7.77 -5.25 -18.87
N ILE A 32 7.25 -5.27 -17.64
CA ILE A 32 7.92 -4.65 -16.49
C ILE A 32 9.20 -5.41 -16.13
N ASP A 33 9.16 -6.75 -16.07
CA ASP A 33 10.33 -7.57 -15.72
C ASP A 33 11.48 -7.38 -16.71
N GLN A 34 11.19 -7.27 -18.01
CA GLN A 34 12.21 -7.07 -19.05
C GLN A 34 13.02 -5.78 -18.86
N ASN A 35 12.43 -4.73 -18.30
CA ASN A 35 13.10 -3.44 -18.10
C ASN A 35 12.91 -2.92 -16.67
N TYR A 36 12.93 -3.81 -15.67
CA TYR A 36 12.53 -3.48 -14.31
C TYR A 36 13.25 -2.25 -13.75
N MET A 37 14.56 -2.14 -13.97
CA MET A 37 15.38 -1.02 -13.50
C MET A 37 14.95 0.32 -14.12
N LEU A 38 14.55 0.34 -15.40
CA LEU A 38 14.07 1.55 -16.07
C LEU A 38 12.82 2.07 -15.34
N TYR A 39 11.85 1.18 -15.11
CA TYR A 39 10.60 1.55 -14.43
C TYR A 39 10.81 1.91 -12.96
N GLU A 40 11.71 1.20 -12.26
CA GLU A 40 12.04 1.51 -10.87
C GLU A 40 12.69 2.89 -10.73
N ASN A 41 13.62 3.23 -11.63
CA ASN A 41 14.24 4.55 -11.66
C ASN A 41 13.22 5.63 -12.00
N GLU A 42 12.36 5.39 -13.00
CA GLU A 42 11.29 6.32 -13.38
C GLU A 42 10.37 6.62 -12.19
N ILE A 43 9.85 5.58 -11.53
CA ILE A 43 8.95 5.72 -10.38
C ILE A 43 9.61 6.51 -9.25
N ARG A 44 10.87 6.22 -8.92
CA ARG A 44 11.61 6.91 -7.86
C ARG A 44 11.84 8.39 -8.21
N GLU A 45 12.39 8.66 -9.39
CA GLU A 45 12.77 10.03 -9.79
C GLU A 45 11.55 10.89 -10.04
N HIS A 46 10.55 10.36 -10.75
CA HIS A 46 9.30 11.07 -10.97
C HIS A 46 8.51 11.23 -9.68
N GLY A 47 8.54 10.27 -8.75
CA GLY A 47 7.93 10.38 -7.43
C GLY A 47 8.50 11.54 -6.61
N ARG A 48 9.84 11.64 -6.53
CA ARG A 48 10.50 12.78 -5.84
C ARG A 48 10.19 14.10 -6.53
N ARG A 49 10.26 14.15 -7.87
CA ARG A 49 9.92 15.34 -8.64
C ARG A 49 8.47 15.76 -8.45
N ALA A 50 7.53 14.80 -8.40
CA ALA A 50 6.12 15.04 -8.13
C ALA A 50 5.91 15.67 -6.76
N ALA A 51 6.58 15.14 -5.73
CA ALA A 51 6.53 15.71 -4.40
C ALA A 51 7.02 17.16 -4.39
N LEU A 52 8.16 17.45 -5.02
CA LEU A 52 8.71 18.81 -5.10
C LEU A 52 7.84 19.78 -5.92
N ALA A 53 7.09 19.28 -6.91
CA ALA A 53 6.19 20.09 -7.72
C ALA A 53 4.83 20.36 -7.04
N CYS A 54 4.33 19.39 -6.26
CA CYS A 54 2.98 19.43 -5.69
C CYS A 54 2.91 19.90 -4.24
N PHE A 55 4.01 19.84 -3.51
CA PHE A 55 4.13 20.42 -2.18
C PHE A 55 4.81 21.78 -2.25
N SER A 56 4.55 22.62 -1.25
CA SER A 56 5.29 23.85 -1.05
C SER A 56 6.49 23.62 -0.12
N PRO A 57 7.63 24.29 -0.36
CA PRO A 57 8.83 24.16 0.45
C PRO A 57 8.71 24.83 1.83
N SER A 58 7.77 25.77 2.00
CA SER A 58 7.58 26.53 3.23
C SER A 58 6.09 26.73 3.55
N ILE A 59 5.80 27.13 4.81
CA ILE A 59 4.44 27.42 5.27
C ILE A 59 3.85 28.60 4.50
N ASP A 60 4.64 29.64 4.24
CA ASP A 60 4.19 30.86 3.54
C ASP A 60 3.79 30.53 2.10
N GLU A 61 4.61 29.76 1.38
CA GLU A 61 4.27 29.29 0.04
C GLU A 61 3.07 28.34 0.05
N GLY A 62 2.98 27.45 1.04
CA GLY A 62 1.85 26.54 1.20
C GLY A 62 0.53 27.28 1.45
N ASN A 63 0.58 28.43 2.11
CA ASN A 63 -0.57 29.31 2.28
C ASN A 63 -0.95 30.03 0.98
N LYS A 64 0.04 30.50 0.21
CA LYS A 64 -0.18 31.19 -1.07
C LYS A 64 -0.73 30.27 -2.16
N ASN A 65 -0.18 29.06 -2.27
CA ASN A 65 -0.47 28.12 -3.35
C ASN A 65 -1.54 27.08 -2.99
N ASP A 66 -2.07 27.15 -1.76
CA ASP A 66 -2.93 26.14 -1.15
C ASP A 66 -2.40 24.70 -1.32
N ARG A 67 -1.13 24.51 -0.96
CA ARG A 67 -0.44 23.21 -0.98
C ARG A 67 0.11 22.86 0.40
N CYS A 68 0.11 21.57 0.73
CA CYS A 68 0.79 21.06 1.91
C CYS A 68 2.30 21.31 1.84
N VAL A 69 2.94 21.32 2.99
CA VAL A 69 4.37 21.61 3.10
C VAL A 69 5.18 20.32 3.17
N LEU A 70 6.17 20.22 2.29
CA LEU A 70 7.24 19.22 2.30
C LEU A 70 8.41 19.84 1.54
N ASN A 71 9.57 19.89 2.19
CA ASN A 71 10.76 20.46 1.57
C ASN A 71 11.68 19.35 1.03
N GLN A 72 12.66 19.73 0.21
CA GLN A 72 13.61 18.77 -0.38
C GLN A 72 14.45 18.06 0.68
N ASN A 73 14.77 18.73 1.79
CA ASN A 73 15.54 18.13 2.87
C ASN A 73 14.79 17.00 3.57
N ASP A 74 13.45 17.08 3.66
CA ASP A 74 12.60 16.00 4.20
C ASP A 74 12.78 14.73 3.37
N LEU A 75 12.81 14.83 2.03
CA LEU A 75 13.02 13.68 1.12
C LEU A 75 14.44 13.12 1.18
N ASN A 76 15.42 13.93 1.58
CA ASN A 76 16.79 13.46 1.77
C ASN A 76 16.96 12.67 3.08
N GLN A 77 15.97 12.71 3.97
CA GLN A 77 15.93 11.87 5.16
C GLN A 77 15.32 10.51 4.84
N VAL A 78 15.65 9.53 5.67
CA VAL A 78 14.97 8.24 5.66
C VAL A 78 13.76 8.29 6.59
N ALA A 79 12.62 7.75 6.15
CA ALA A 79 11.33 7.91 6.85
C ALA A 79 11.33 7.41 8.30
N TRP A 80 12.13 6.39 8.60
CA TRP A 80 12.26 5.78 9.92
C TRP A 80 13.48 6.23 10.72
N ASP A 81 14.24 7.21 10.20
CA ASP A 81 15.37 7.78 10.92
C ASP A 81 14.94 8.84 11.94
N ARG A 82 15.93 9.32 12.72
CA ARG A 82 15.74 10.31 13.79
C ARG A 82 15.17 11.65 13.32
N HIS A 83 15.20 11.93 12.02
CA HIS A 83 14.67 13.15 11.43
C HIS A 83 13.40 12.90 10.59
N GLY A 84 12.99 11.64 10.43
CA GLY A 84 11.77 11.26 9.71
C GLY A 84 10.49 11.39 10.54
N PRO A 85 9.34 11.00 9.98
CA PRO A 85 8.04 11.00 10.66
C PRO A 85 8.03 10.27 12.01
N LEU A 86 8.95 9.32 12.22
CA LEU A 86 9.02 8.54 13.46
C LEU A 86 9.95 9.14 14.53
N ARG A 87 10.48 10.36 14.34
CA ARG A 87 11.46 10.97 15.25
C ARG A 87 11.05 10.94 16.73
N ASP A 88 9.78 11.22 16.99
CA ASP A 88 9.19 11.35 18.33
C ASP A 88 8.61 10.01 18.84
N CYS A 89 8.73 8.94 18.03
CA CYS A 89 8.26 7.60 18.37
C CYS A 89 9.41 6.59 18.34
N THR A 90 10.11 6.47 19.47
CA THR A 90 11.25 5.53 19.61
C THR A 90 10.83 4.08 19.32
N ILE A 91 9.62 3.69 19.75
CA ILE A 91 9.05 2.36 19.52
C ILE A 91 8.85 2.11 18.01
N CYS A 92 8.28 3.08 17.31
CA CYS A 92 8.04 3.00 15.87
C CYS A 92 9.36 2.86 15.12
N ARG A 93 10.40 3.61 15.52
CA ARG A 93 11.75 3.50 14.93
C ARG A 93 12.35 2.11 15.10
N THR A 94 12.23 1.50 16.28
CA THR A 94 12.69 0.13 16.52
C THR A 94 11.94 -0.86 15.64
N PHE A 95 10.62 -0.76 15.54
CA PHE A 95 9.82 -1.63 14.68
C PHE A 95 10.14 -1.45 13.20
N ALA A 96 10.22 -0.22 12.71
CA ALA A 96 10.58 0.09 11.33
C ALA A 96 11.96 -0.47 10.99
N SER A 97 12.95 -0.25 11.85
CA SER A 97 14.30 -0.81 11.69
C SER A 97 14.29 -2.34 11.63
N GLY A 98 13.47 -2.98 12.47
CA GLY A 98 13.27 -4.43 12.48
C GLY A 98 12.64 -4.95 11.18
N ALA A 99 11.55 -4.32 10.74
CA ALA A 99 10.85 -4.67 9.49
C ALA A 99 11.77 -4.53 8.27
N LEU A 100 12.61 -3.48 8.23
CA LEU A 100 13.56 -3.28 7.14
C LEU A 100 14.74 -4.23 7.17
N LYS A 101 15.25 -4.53 8.37
CA LYS A 101 16.26 -5.57 8.52
C LYS A 101 15.71 -6.90 8.03
N ALA A 102 14.45 -7.22 8.35
CA ALA A 102 13.75 -8.38 7.80
C ALA A 102 13.68 -8.28 6.26
N LEU A 103 13.12 -7.22 5.68
CA LEU A 103 13.05 -7.02 4.23
C LEU A 103 14.42 -7.16 3.51
N LYS A 104 15.50 -6.64 4.09
CA LYS A 104 16.85 -6.78 3.50
C LYS A 104 17.40 -8.20 3.58
N SER A 105 17.14 -8.90 4.69
CA SER A 105 17.70 -10.23 4.99
C SER A 105 16.83 -11.41 4.57
N THR A 106 15.53 -11.20 4.31
CA THR A 106 14.63 -12.23 3.81
C THR A 106 15.09 -12.68 2.41
N PRO A 107 15.26 -13.99 2.17
CA PRO A 107 15.60 -14.54 0.85
C PRO A 107 14.57 -14.19 -0.23
N GLU A 108 14.99 -14.24 -1.49
CA GLU A 108 14.14 -13.87 -2.64
C GLU A 108 12.85 -14.69 -2.69
N GLU A 109 12.97 -16.02 -2.51
CA GLU A 109 11.83 -16.92 -2.57
C GLU A 109 10.81 -16.66 -1.44
N ASP A 110 11.29 -16.28 -0.26
CA ASP A 110 10.47 -15.96 0.90
C ASP A 110 9.77 -14.59 0.67
N GLN A 111 10.48 -13.60 0.10
CA GLN A 111 9.87 -12.30 -0.26
C GLN A 111 8.77 -12.46 -1.32
N ARG A 112 9.03 -13.25 -2.37
CA ARG A 112 8.04 -13.56 -3.42
C ARG A 112 6.82 -14.27 -2.83
N CYS A 113 7.03 -15.21 -1.91
CA CYS A 113 5.94 -15.86 -1.20
C CYS A 113 5.09 -14.86 -0.41
N ILE A 114 5.72 -13.96 0.37
CA ILE A 114 5.02 -12.93 1.14
C ILE A 114 4.19 -12.04 0.21
N ARG A 115 4.80 -11.52 -0.87
CA ARG A 115 4.09 -10.70 -1.86
C ARG A 115 2.89 -11.43 -2.45
N THR A 116 3.07 -12.72 -2.79
CA THR A 116 1.99 -13.55 -3.35
C THR A 116 0.81 -13.68 -2.39
N GLU A 117 1.06 -13.97 -1.11
CA GLU A 117 -0.02 -14.12 -0.12
C GLU A 117 -0.76 -12.79 0.15
N ILE A 118 -0.03 -11.68 0.21
CA ILE A 118 -0.63 -10.34 0.36
C ILE A 118 -1.44 -9.97 -0.88
N THR A 119 -0.91 -10.21 -2.08
CA THR A 119 -1.61 -9.94 -3.34
C THR A 119 -2.88 -10.77 -3.49
N LYS A 120 -2.90 -12.02 -3.04
CA LYS A 120 -4.13 -12.84 -2.97
C LYS A 120 -5.19 -12.21 -2.06
N ALA A 121 -4.79 -11.70 -0.90
CA ALA A 121 -5.72 -11.01 0.01
C ALA A 121 -6.31 -9.74 -0.62
N ILE A 122 -5.48 -8.96 -1.32
CA ILE A 122 -5.93 -7.77 -2.06
C ILE A 122 -6.89 -8.16 -3.19
N ALA A 123 -6.58 -9.23 -3.94
CA ALA A 123 -7.46 -9.72 -5.00
C ALA A 123 -8.83 -10.16 -4.46
N ARG A 124 -8.89 -10.74 -3.24
CA ARG A 124 -10.17 -11.05 -2.57
C ARG A 124 -11.00 -9.81 -2.27
N GLU A 125 -10.37 -8.74 -1.76
CA GLU A 125 -11.07 -7.46 -1.54
C GLU A 125 -11.60 -6.87 -2.85
N ALA A 126 -10.74 -6.84 -3.88
CA ALA A 126 -11.11 -6.32 -5.19
C ALA A 126 -12.26 -7.11 -5.79
N ASN A 127 -12.21 -8.45 -5.68
CA ASN A 127 -13.26 -9.34 -6.14
C ASN A 127 -14.59 -9.10 -5.42
N TYR A 128 -14.58 -9.01 -4.09
CA TYR A 128 -15.78 -8.73 -3.29
C TYR A 128 -16.41 -7.39 -3.66
N CYS A 129 -15.58 -6.35 -3.86
CA CYS A 129 -16.03 -5.05 -4.33
C CYS A 129 -16.65 -5.11 -5.74
N LEU A 130 -15.99 -5.80 -6.68
CA LEU A 130 -16.45 -5.91 -8.06
C LEU A 130 -17.73 -6.71 -8.22
N GLN A 131 -17.91 -7.81 -7.48
CA GLN A 131 -19.15 -8.61 -7.51
C GLN A 131 -20.38 -7.79 -7.10
N ARG A 132 -20.20 -6.72 -6.32
CA ARG A 132 -21.27 -5.79 -5.94
C ARG A 132 -21.50 -4.68 -6.98
N LYS A 133 -20.50 -4.36 -7.80
CA LYS A 133 -20.55 -3.28 -8.80
C LYS A 133 -20.89 -3.79 -10.21
N ILE A 134 -20.54 -5.04 -10.53
CA ILE A 134 -20.68 -5.64 -11.86
C ILE A 134 -21.46 -6.95 -11.73
N SER A 135 -22.69 -6.96 -12.26
CA SER A 135 -23.52 -8.17 -12.28
C SER A 135 -22.87 -9.26 -13.14
N GLY A 136 -22.83 -10.50 -12.63
CA GLY A 136 -22.25 -11.63 -13.35
C GLY A 136 -20.72 -11.59 -13.48
N PHE A 137 -20.02 -10.80 -12.68
CA PHE A 137 -18.55 -10.75 -12.68
C PHE A 137 -17.93 -12.13 -12.36
N ALA A 138 -17.14 -12.67 -13.30
CA ALA A 138 -16.54 -14.00 -13.20
C ALA A 138 -15.36 -14.08 -12.20
N GLY A 139 -14.96 -12.94 -11.65
CA GLY A 139 -13.94 -12.83 -10.63
C GLY A 139 -12.63 -12.22 -11.12
N VAL A 140 -11.84 -11.69 -10.18
CA VAL A 140 -10.49 -11.19 -10.48
C VAL A 140 -9.57 -12.39 -10.71
N PRO A 141 -8.83 -12.46 -11.84
CA PRO A 141 -7.81 -13.49 -12.04
C PRO A 141 -6.66 -13.30 -11.05
N ASP A 142 -5.80 -14.30 -10.90
CA ASP A 142 -4.61 -14.16 -10.05
C ASP A 142 -3.73 -13.02 -10.56
N ILE A 143 -3.42 -12.08 -9.66
CA ILE A 143 -2.52 -10.97 -9.97
C ILE A 143 -1.09 -11.51 -9.86
N PRO A 144 -0.30 -11.51 -10.95
CA PRO A 144 1.05 -12.04 -10.92
C PRO A 144 1.99 -11.12 -10.14
N ASP A 145 3.13 -11.64 -9.68
CA ASP A 145 4.14 -10.83 -8.99
C ASP A 145 4.86 -9.90 -9.98
N ILE A 146 4.37 -8.66 -10.09
CA ILE A 146 4.95 -7.60 -10.93
C ILE A 146 6.23 -7.00 -10.28
N GLU A 147 6.56 -7.42 -9.05
CA GLU A 147 7.70 -6.96 -8.28
C GLU A 147 8.83 -8.01 -8.22
N GLU A 148 8.85 -9.01 -9.12
CA GLU A 148 9.87 -10.07 -9.11
C GLU A 148 11.29 -9.49 -9.23
N GLY A 149 11.50 -8.52 -10.12
CA GLY A 149 12.79 -7.83 -10.28
C GLY A 149 13.25 -7.00 -9.06
N SER A 150 12.38 -6.75 -8.06
CA SER A 150 12.69 -5.92 -6.88
C SER A 150 13.90 -6.41 -6.08
N PHE A 151 14.14 -7.72 -6.08
CA PHE A 151 15.21 -8.34 -5.28
C PHE A 151 16.61 -7.87 -5.71
N ASN A 152 16.81 -7.58 -6.99
CA ASN A 152 18.09 -7.09 -7.52
C ASN A 152 18.28 -5.57 -7.32
N HIS A 153 17.23 -4.87 -6.86
CA HIS A 153 17.19 -3.41 -6.72
C HIS A 153 16.71 -2.95 -5.34
N LYS A 154 16.98 -3.74 -4.29
CA LYS A 154 16.48 -3.51 -2.91
C LYS A 154 16.67 -2.09 -2.41
N ASP A 155 17.82 -1.47 -2.65
CA ASP A 155 18.08 -0.11 -2.16
C ASP A 155 17.22 0.93 -2.88
N SER A 156 16.96 0.76 -4.19
CA SER A 156 16.00 1.60 -4.92
C SER A 156 14.59 1.44 -4.38
N VAL A 157 14.17 0.19 -4.15
CA VAL A 157 12.84 -0.13 -3.58
C VAL A 157 12.68 0.49 -2.19
N ILE A 158 13.68 0.36 -1.33
CA ILE A 158 13.67 0.92 0.03
C ILE A 158 13.65 2.45 -0.01
N SER A 159 14.40 3.06 -0.93
CA SER A 159 14.38 4.51 -1.15
C SER A 159 13.00 4.99 -1.56
N TYR A 160 12.37 4.33 -2.54
CA TYR A 160 10.98 4.63 -2.94
C TYR A 160 10.00 4.47 -1.77
N ILE A 161 10.07 3.38 -1.01
CA ILE A 161 9.19 3.15 0.16
C ILE A 161 9.36 4.28 1.19
N SER A 162 10.60 4.72 1.44
CA SER A 162 10.89 5.84 2.33
C SER A 162 10.24 7.13 1.84
N ASP A 163 10.43 7.49 0.58
CA ASP A 163 9.83 8.69 -0.03
C ASP A 163 8.30 8.63 0.04
N HIS A 164 7.71 7.47 -0.27
CA HIS A 164 6.27 7.26 -0.19
C HIS A 164 5.74 7.51 1.23
N ILE A 165 6.38 6.92 2.25
CA ILE A 165 5.98 7.09 3.65
C ILE A 165 6.11 8.57 4.05
N LEU A 166 7.17 9.26 3.65
CA LEU A 166 7.35 10.70 3.93
C LEU A 166 6.22 11.54 3.32
N ILE A 167 5.93 11.32 2.04
CA ILE A 167 4.88 12.02 1.29
C ILE A 167 3.51 11.79 1.94
N GLN A 168 3.15 10.54 2.20
CA GLN A 168 1.85 10.19 2.79
C GLN A 168 1.72 10.69 4.22
N SER A 169 2.79 10.63 5.02
CA SER A 169 2.80 11.16 6.39
C SER A 169 2.58 12.68 6.40
N ARG A 170 3.22 13.42 5.49
CA ARG A 170 3.00 14.87 5.36
C ARG A 170 1.59 15.21 4.89
N LEU A 171 1.03 14.44 3.95
CA LEU A 171 -0.37 14.59 3.54
C LEU A 171 -1.35 14.35 4.69
N ALA A 172 -1.14 13.28 5.46
CA ALA A 172 -1.99 12.96 6.61
C ALA A 172 -1.94 14.08 7.66
N PHE A 173 -0.74 14.51 8.05
CA PHE A 173 -0.54 15.62 8.98
C PHE A 173 -1.19 16.93 8.52
N CYS A 174 -1.10 17.22 7.22
CA CYS A 174 -1.72 18.37 6.59
C CYS A 174 -3.26 18.24 6.60
N ARG A 175 -3.80 17.05 6.30
CA ARG A 175 -5.24 16.78 6.23
C ARG A 175 -5.94 16.99 7.57
N GLU A 176 -5.29 16.63 8.68
CA GLU A 176 -5.82 16.87 10.05
C GLU A 176 -6.08 18.35 10.34
N ARG A 177 -5.33 19.27 9.71
CA ARG A 177 -5.39 20.72 9.97
C ARG A 177 -6.05 21.52 8.86
N LYS A 178 -5.84 21.10 7.61
CA LYS A 178 -6.22 21.78 6.37
C LYS A 178 -6.67 20.74 5.32
N PRO A 179 -7.87 20.16 5.46
CA PRO A 179 -8.32 19.04 4.61
C PRO A 179 -8.42 19.40 3.13
N ALA A 180 -8.90 20.61 2.80
CA ALA A 180 -8.98 21.08 1.40
C ALA A 180 -7.60 21.19 0.74
N ARG A 181 -6.63 21.75 1.47
CA ARG A 181 -5.22 21.84 1.04
C ARG A 181 -4.61 20.46 0.77
N ALA A 182 -4.86 19.51 1.67
CA ALA A 182 -4.41 18.13 1.48
C ALA A 182 -5.05 17.46 0.27
N ALA A 183 -6.35 17.69 0.03
CA ALA A 183 -7.03 17.21 -1.17
C ALA A 183 -6.44 17.82 -2.44
N ASN A 184 -6.13 19.12 -2.43
CA ASN A 184 -5.50 19.80 -3.55
C ASN A 184 -4.12 19.23 -3.86
N THR A 185 -3.22 19.15 -2.87
CA THR A 185 -1.90 18.51 -3.04
C THR A 185 -2.02 17.07 -3.53
N ASN A 186 -2.92 16.27 -2.95
CA ASN A 186 -3.15 14.90 -3.40
C ASN A 186 -3.60 14.83 -4.86
N LYS A 187 -4.49 15.74 -5.29
CA LYS A 187 -4.93 15.83 -6.69
C LYS A 187 -3.76 16.14 -7.64
N CYS A 188 -2.83 17.01 -7.24
CA CYS A 188 -1.63 17.30 -8.04
C CYS A 188 -0.73 16.06 -8.21
N LEU A 189 -0.53 15.29 -7.13
CA LEU A 189 0.34 14.10 -7.18
C LEU A 189 -0.12 13.02 -8.18
N HIS A 190 -1.40 13.02 -8.58
CA HIS A 190 -1.92 12.07 -9.57
C HIS A 190 -1.43 12.38 -11.00
N ASN A 191 -1.19 13.65 -11.33
CA ASN A 191 -0.63 14.06 -12.62
C ASN A 191 0.15 15.38 -12.43
N PRO A 192 1.37 15.30 -11.88
CA PRO A 192 2.12 16.44 -11.36
C PRO A 192 2.80 17.27 -12.45
N PHE A 193 3.12 16.66 -13.59
CA PHE A 193 3.79 17.30 -14.73
C PHE A 193 3.64 16.47 -16.01
N VAL A 194 3.84 17.11 -17.17
CA VAL A 194 3.78 16.45 -18.48
C VAL A 194 4.85 15.35 -18.59
N GLY A 195 4.44 14.15 -19.00
CA GLY A 195 5.33 12.98 -19.12
C GLY A 195 5.56 12.25 -17.80
N TYR A 196 4.78 12.52 -16.76
CA TYR A 196 4.81 11.76 -15.51
C TYR A 196 4.54 10.27 -15.79
N LEU A 197 5.51 9.43 -15.42
CA LEU A 197 5.51 7.97 -15.60
C LEU A 197 5.25 7.53 -17.06
N ALA A 198 5.83 8.24 -18.03
CA ALA A 198 5.65 7.98 -19.45
C ALA A 198 6.07 6.56 -19.88
N GLU A 199 7.16 6.00 -19.37
CA GLU A 199 7.59 4.63 -19.72
C GLU A 199 6.58 3.61 -19.20
N HIS A 200 6.09 3.79 -17.98
CA HIS A 200 5.02 2.97 -17.44
C HIS A 200 3.72 3.06 -18.28
N CYS A 201 3.35 4.26 -18.71
CA CYS A 201 2.18 4.45 -19.59
C CYS A 201 2.35 3.80 -20.97
N LYS A 202 3.57 3.74 -21.52
CA LYS A 202 3.85 3.00 -22.76
C LYS A 202 3.59 1.51 -22.60
N VAL A 203 3.93 0.90 -21.45
CA VAL A 203 3.66 -0.51 -21.18
C VAL A 203 2.15 -0.77 -21.16
N LEU A 204 1.39 0.05 -20.43
CA LEU A 204 -0.06 -0.05 -20.38
C LEU A 204 -0.67 0.04 -21.78
N SER A 205 -0.24 1.03 -22.58
CA SER A 205 -0.70 1.19 -23.97
C SER A 205 -0.30 0.02 -24.86
N SER A 206 0.88 -0.57 -24.67
CA SER A 206 1.34 -1.73 -25.44
C SER A 206 0.50 -2.98 -25.14
N CYS A 207 0.24 -3.25 -23.85
CA CYS A 207 -0.63 -4.35 -23.44
C CYS A 207 -2.09 -4.13 -23.85
N ASP A 208 -2.59 -2.88 -23.78
CA ASP A 208 -3.92 -2.52 -24.29
C ASP A 208 -3.99 -2.79 -25.80
N GLY A 209 -3.01 -2.34 -26.58
CA GLY A 209 -2.95 -2.58 -28.03
C GLY A 209 -2.88 -4.06 -28.42
N ARG A 210 -2.37 -4.93 -27.55
CA ARG A 210 -2.29 -6.38 -27.79
C ARG A 210 -3.56 -7.13 -27.38
N LEU A 211 -4.15 -6.77 -26.24
CA LEU A 211 -5.15 -7.60 -25.56
C LEU A 211 -6.52 -6.94 -25.44
N ALA A 212 -6.58 -5.60 -25.44
CA ALA A 212 -7.82 -4.84 -25.52
C ALA A 212 -8.14 -4.50 -26.98
N THR A 213 -8.38 -5.53 -27.80
CA THR A 213 -8.77 -5.38 -29.21
C THR A 213 -10.11 -6.08 -29.48
N GLY A 214 -10.77 -5.74 -30.59
CA GLY A 214 -12.06 -6.35 -30.94
C GLY A 214 -13.12 -6.19 -29.84
N THR A 215 -13.75 -7.29 -29.43
CA THR A 215 -14.78 -7.29 -28.37
C THR A 215 -14.21 -6.93 -26.99
N CYS A 216 -12.89 -7.02 -26.81
CA CYS A 216 -12.19 -6.68 -25.57
C CYS A 216 -11.78 -5.20 -25.45
N ALA A 217 -11.86 -4.42 -26.54
CA ALA A 217 -11.33 -3.06 -26.61
C ALA A 217 -11.89 -2.12 -25.54
N LYS A 218 -13.14 -2.33 -25.14
CA LYS A 218 -13.78 -1.58 -24.05
C LYS A 218 -13.73 -2.34 -22.73
N THR A 219 -13.97 -3.65 -22.77
CA THR A 219 -14.18 -4.48 -21.58
C THR A 219 -12.92 -4.60 -20.72
N ILE A 220 -11.74 -4.77 -21.34
CA ILE A 220 -10.49 -4.95 -20.59
C ILE A 220 -10.05 -3.66 -19.88
N PRO A 221 -10.00 -2.49 -20.55
CA PRO A 221 -9.71 -1.23 -19.86
C PRO A 221 -10.71 -0.92 -18.74
N GLN A 222 -12.00 -1.19 -18.95
CA GLN A 222 -13.03 -1.00 -17.92
C GLN A 222 -12.84 -1.94 -16.73
N THR A 223 -12.54 -3.22 -16.98
CA THR A 223 -12.27 -4.21 -15.92
C THR A 223 -11.03 -3.83 -15.12
N ARG A 224 -9.96 -3.39 -15.80
CA ARG A 224 -8.74 -2.85 -15.17
C ARG A 224 -9.07 -1.67 -14.26
N THR A 225 -9.73 -0.63 -14.78
CA THR A 225 -10.10 0.57 -14.00
C THR A 225 -11.00 0.21 -12.82
N ALA A 226 -12.00 -0.65 -13.01
CA ALA A 226 -12.88 -1.07 -11.93
C ALA A 226 -12.12 -1.85 -10.84
N THR A 227 -11.22 -2.76 -11.22
CA THR A 227 -10.36 -3.51 -10.30
C THR A 227 -9.50 -2.56 -9.47
N CYS A 228 -8.88 -1.59 -10.12
CA CYS A 228 -8.01 -0.62 -9.47
C CYS A 228 -8.74 0.35 -8.55
N ASN A 229 -9.95 0.75 -8.92
CA ASN A 229 -10.82 1.51 -8.03
C ASN A 229 -11.19 0.68 -6.78
N CYS A 230 -11.50 -0.60 -6.94
CA CYS A 230 -11.79 -1.48 -5.81
C CYS A 230 -10.58 -1.75 -4.90
N ILE A 231 -9.37 -1.89 -5.46
CA ILE A 231 -8.12 -1.96 -4.69
C ILE A 231 -7.93 -0.65 -3.90
N THR A 232 -8.15 0.50 -4.54
CA THR A 232 -8.06 1.82 -3.89
C THR A 232 -9.09 1.97 -2.77
N ASP A 233 -10.34 1.55 -2.99
CA ASP A 233 -11.41 1.58 -1.99
C ASP A 233 -11.03 0.73 -0.76
N ALA A 234 -10.55 -0.50 -0.98
CA ALA A 234 -10.13 -1.42 0.09
C ALA A 234 -8.94 -0.86 0.89
N ARG A 235 -7.99 -0.25 0.19
CA ARG A 235 -6.85 0.43 0.78
C ARG A 235 -7.28 1.59 1.65
N ASP A 236 -8.12 2.49 1.13
CA ASP A 236 -8.61 3.66 1.87
C ASP A 236 -9.47 3.26 3.08
N GLU A 237 -10.23 2.17 2.98
CA GLU A 237 -10.97 1.59 4.10
C GLU A 237 -10.03 1.03 5.17
N LEU A 238 -8.94 0.33 4.80
CA LEU A 238 -7.92 -0.10 5.74
C LEU A 238 -7.25 1.10 6.43
N LYS A 239 -6.92 2.16 5.69
CA LYS A 239 -6.37 3.40 6.28
C LYS A 239 -7.33 4.00 7.32
N LYS A 240 -8.63 4.06 7.02
CA LYS A 240 -9.65 4.57 7.96
C LYS A 240 -9.76 3.71 9.22
N ARG A 241 -9.75 2.40 9.07
CA ARG A 241 -9.78 1.43 10.20
C ARG A 241 -8.55 1.53 11.08
N ILE A 242 -7.38 1.73 10.48
CA ILE A 242 -6.15 1.92 11.25
C ILE A 242 -6.19 3.27 11.99
N ALA A 243 -6.65 4.34 11.34
CA ALA A 243 -6.81 5.64 11.99
C ALA A 243 -7.79 5.60 13.20
N SER A 244 -8.84 4.76 13.14
CA SER A 244 -9.77 4.57 14.25
C SER A 244 -9.22 3.76 15.42
N ILE A 245 -8.06 3.09 15.30
CA ILE A 245 -7.43 2.40 16.43
C ILE A 245 -7.12 3.38 17.59
N SER A 246 -6.83 4.64 17.28
CA SER A 246 -6.64 5.68 18.29
C SER A 246 -7.87 5.89 19.19
N THR A 247 -9.09 5.73 18.67
CA THR A 247 -10.31 5.83 19.48
C THR A 247 -10.46 4.63 20.41
N VAL A 248 -10.04 3.44 19.98
CA VAL A 248 -10.02 2.23 20.82
C VAL A 248 -9.19 2.46 22.08
N PHE A 249 -8.02 3.10 21.97
CA PHE A 249 -7.19 3.40 23.15
C PHE A 249 -7.87 4.41 24.08
N ASN A 250 -8.46 5.48 23.53
CA ASN A 250 -9.17 6.48 24.33
C ASN A 250 -10.37 5.87 25.09
N ASP A 251 -11.11 4.96 24.46
CA ASP A 251 -12.24 4.27 25.09
C ASP A 251 -11.79 3.32 26.21
N LEU A 252 -10.65 2.64 26.02
CA LEU A 252 -10.07 1.74 27.02
C LEU A 252 -9.42 2.49 28.20
N LEU A 253 -8.81 3.66 27.95
CA LEU A 253 -8.17 4.49 28.97
C LEU A 253 -9.19 5.31 29.78
N SER A 254 -10.28 5.77 29.14
CA SER A 254 -11.34 6.56 29.80
C SER A 254 -12.27 5.75 30.69
N GLY A 255 -12.12 4.42 30.75
CA GLY A 255 -12.92 3.54 31.62
C GLY A 255 -14.40 3.45 31.24
N ARG A 256 -14.82 3.98 30.09
CA ARG A 256 -16.22 3.95 29.61
C ARG A 256 -16.76 2.53 29.37
N SER A 257 -15.89 1.53 29.30
CA SER A 257 -16.29 0.13 29.21
C SER A 257 -16.77 -0.47 30.54
N GLY A 258 -16.64 0.19 31.68
CA GLY A 258 -17.27 -0.24 32.93
C GLY A 258 -16.79 -1.59 33.49
N ILE A 259 -15.68 -2.15 32.97
CA ILE A 259 -15.20 -3.47 33.41
C ILE A 259 -13.94 -3.32 34.28
N ALA A 260 -14.09 -3.62 35.56
CA ALA A 260 -12.98 -3.78 36.51
C ALA A 260 -12.21 -5.07 36.17
N ILE A 261 -11.34 -4.97 35.16
CA ILE A 261 -10.55 -6.09 34.64
C ILE A 261 -9.09 -5.94 35.08
N GLY A 262 -8.47 -7.02 35.58
CA GLY A 262 -7.03 -7.05 35.90
C GLY A 262 -6.14 -6.75 34.69
N SER A 263 -4.90 -6.30 34.93
CA SER A 263 -4.00 -5.77 33.88
C SER A 263 -3.76 -6.70 32.68
N ALA A 264 -3.61 -8.01 32.88
CA ALA A 264 -3.44 -8.98 31.78
C ALA A 264 -4.65 -9.02 30.85
N ASN A 265 -5.84 -8.90 31.43
CA ASN A 265 -7.11 -9.10 30.77
C ASN A 265 -7.56 -7.79 30.05
N LYS A 266 -6.97 -6.63 30.43
CA LYS A 266 -7.02 -5.36 29.67
C LYS A 266 -6.18 -5.41 28.39
N VAL A 267 -4.99 -6.02 28.42
CA VAL A 267 -4.13 -6.18 27.24
C VAL A 267 -4.84 -7.03 26.19
N ASP A 268 -5.41 -8.17 26.58
CA ASP A 268 -6.13 -9.05 25.66
C ASP A 268 -7.36 -8.36 25.06
N THR A 269 -8.09 -7.57 25.85
CA THR A 269 -9.21 -6.75 25.38
C THR A 269 -8.76 -5.70 24.35
N CYS A 270 -7.63 -5.05 24.60
CA CYS A 270 -7.02 -4.09 23.67
C CYS A 270 -6.62 -4.75 22.35
N VAL A 271 -5.89 -5.87 22.41
CA VAL A 271 -5.49 -6.64 21.22
C VAL A 271 -6.72 -7.10 20.45
N SER A 272 -7.72 -7.68 21.11
CA SER A 272 -8.97 -8.13 20.49
C SER A 272 -9.72 -6.99 19.80
N SER A 273 -9.79 -5.82 20.45
CA SER A 273 -10.49 -4.65 19.91
C SER A 273 -9.81 -4.11 18.65
N ILE A 274 -8.47 -4.09 18.62
CA ILE A 274 -7.70 -3.70 17.44
C ILE A 274 -7.88 -4.73 16.31
N LYS A 275 -7.77 -6.04 16.62
CA LYS A 275 -7.98 -7.11 15.64
C LYS A 275 -9.35 -6.97 14.97
N LYS A 276 -10.41 -6.70 15.74
CA LYS A 276 -11.77 -6.46 15.19
C LYS A 276 -11.83 -5.31 14.19
N GLN A 277 -11.07 -4.22 14.38
CA GLN A 277 -11.02 -3.11 13.41
C GLN A 277 -10.38 -3.54 12.08
N MET A 278 -9.47 -4.51 12.12
CA MET A 278 -8.72 -5.03 10.97
C MET A 278 -9.42 -6.19 10.24
N VAL A 279 -10.66 -6.53 10.59
CA VAL A 279 -11.46 -7.56 9.90
C VAL A 279 -12.39 -6.90 8.87
N THR A 280 -12.34 -7.40 7.63
CA THR A 280 -13.27 -7.10 6.54
C THR A 280 -14.18 -8.32 6.30
N PRO A 281 -15.23 -8.22 5.45
CA PRO A 281 -16.05 -9.37 5.11
C PRO A 281 -15.30 -10.56 4.49
N VAL A 282 -14.09 -10.33 3.95
CA VAL A 282 -13.33 -11.35 3.21
C VAL A 282 -11.90 -11.58 3.72
N ASN A 283 -11.40 -10.75 4.64
CA ASN A 283 -10.07 -10.91 5.23
C ASN A 283 -10.04 -10.56 6.72
N ASP A 284 -9.28 -11.33 7.50
CA ASP A 284 -8.68 -10.88 8.75
C ASP A 284 -7.24 -10.44 8.44
N TRP A 285 -6.98 -9.13 8.37
CA TRP A 285 -5.68 -8.62 7.94
C TRP A 285 -4.55 -8.97 8.90
N VAL A 286 -4.83 -9.14 10.21
CA VAL A 286 -3.82 -9.59 11.17
C VAL A 286 -3.45 -11.03 10.88
N ALA A 287 -4.44 -11.90 10.70
CA ALA A 287 -4.22 -13.30 10.38
C ALA A 287 -3.55 -13.49 9.00
N VAL A 288 -3.92 -12.68 8.00
CA VAL A 288 -3.29 -12.71 6.67
C VAL A 288 -1.79 -12.40 6.76
N ILE A 289 -1.41 -11.33 7.47
CA ILE A 289 0.00 -10.94 7.62
C ILE A 289 0.75 -12.00 8.43
N ASP A 290 0.21 -12.46 9.55
CA ASP A 290 0.88 -13.44 10.42
C ASP A 290 1.03 -14.81 9.75
N SER A 291 0.02 -15.23 8.98
CA SER A 291 0.07 -16.44 8.16
C SER A 291 1.09 -16.30 7.04
N ALA A 292 1.12 -15.18 6.32
CA ALA A 292 2.10 -14.95 5.27
C ALA A 292 3.53 -15.01 5.82
N LEU A 293 3.80 -14.32 6.94
CA LEU A 293 5.10 -14.34 7.59
C LEU A 293 5.48 -15.74 8.09
N THR A 294 4.53 -16.51 8.62
CA THR A 294 4.79 -17.85 9.18
C THR A 294 4.98 -18.89 8.08
N THR A 295 4.18 -18.86 7.03
CA THR A 295 4.28 -19.79 5.90
C THR A 295 5.50 -19.52 5.04
N CYS A 296 5.82 -18.24 4.81
CA CYS A 296 6.86 -17.87 3.87
C CYS A 296 8.26 -17.77 4.49
N ILE A 297 8.42 -17.33 5.75
CA ILE A 297 9.75 -17.18 6.35
C ILE A 297 10.22 -18.53 6.91
N LYS A 298 11.05 -19.24 6.14
CA LYS A 298 11.53 -20.59 6.50
C LYS A 298 12.56 -20.57 7.63
N LYS A 299 13.33 -19.48 7.75
CA LYS A 299 14.32 -19.27 8.81
C LYS A 299 14.02 -17.99 9.56
N LYS A 300 13.23 -18.09 10.63
CA LYS A 300 12.97 -16.94 11.52
C LYS A 300 14.27 -16.53 12.22
N PRO A 301 14.71 -15.26 12.13
CA PRO A 301 15.83 -14.77 12.92
C PRO A 301 15.54 -14.97 14.41
N ALA A 302 16.49 -15.56 15.15
CA ALA A 302 16.32 -15.83 16.58
C ALA A 302 15.97 -14.52 17.32
N GLY A 303 14.91 -14.56 18.15
CA GLY A 303 14.46 -13.43 18.95
C GLY A 303 13.61 -12.37 18.22
N GLN A 304 13.27 -12.55 16.94
CA GLN A 304 12.36 -11.65 16.23
C GLN A 304 10.94 -12.22 16.12
N ASN A 305 10.02 -11.67 16.92
CA ASN A 305 8.59 -11.80 16.65
C ASN A 305 8.16 -10.75 15.64
N LEU A 306 8.08 -11.15 14.36
CA LEU A 306 7.68 -10.27 13.26
C LEU A 306 6.16 -10.17 13.08
N GLY A 307 5.39 -10.97 13.83
CA GLY A 307 3.93 -11.01 13.70
C GLY A 307 3.25 -9.76 14.26
N MET A 308 2.20 -9.31 13.57
CA MET A 308 1.31 -8.23 13.97
C MET A 308 0.74 -8.49 15.36
N GLU A 309 0.33 -9.72 15.69
CA GLU A 309 -0.19 -10.03 17.03
C GLU A 309 0.83 -9.76 18.15
N SER A 310 2.11 -10.05 17.92
CA SER A 310 3.16 -9.72 18.90
C SER A 310 3.35 -8.21 19.03
N MET A 311 3.23 -7.46 17.92
CA MET A 311 3.30 -6.00 17.94
C MET A 311 2.14 -5.40 18.74
N LEU A 312 0.91 -5.91 18.51
CA LEU A 312 -0.29 -5.48 19.24
C LEU A 312 -0.12 -5.72 20.74
N ASN A 313 0.38 -6.89 21.13
CA ASN A 313 0.62 -7.22 22.53
C ASN A 313 1.62 -6.27 23.21
N VAL A 314 2.74 -5.99 22.56
CA VAL A 314 3.75 -5.05 23.08
C VAL A 314 3.20 -3.63 23.14
N GLY A 315 2.46 -3.20 22.11
CA GLY A 315 1.82 -1.88 22.04
C GLY A 315 0.80 -1.68 23.17
N CYS A 316 -0.17 -2.59 23.29
CA CYS A 316 -1.20 -2.54 24.32
C CYS A 316 -0.62 -2.56 25.74
N ARG A 317 0.40 -3.39 26.01
CA ARG A 317 1.08 -3.40 27.32
C ARG A 317 1.68 -2.04 27.66
N LYS A 318 2.29 -1.37 26.69
CA LYS A 318 2.88 -0.04 26.89
C LYS A 318 1.84 1.05 27.10
N VAL A 319 0.72 1.00 26.37
CA VAL A 319 -0.39 1.96 26.57
C VAL A 319 -0.93 1.88 28.00
N PHE A 320 -1.12 0.69 28.55
CA PHE A 320 -1.60 0.55 29.94
C PHE A 320 -0.55 0.84 31.01
N ALA A 321 0.75 0.77 30.66
CA ALA A 321 1.84 1.14 31.56
C ALA A 321 2.08 2.66 31.58
N ASP A 322 1.62 3.39 30.55
CA ASP A 322 1.78 4.83 30.45
C ASP A 322 0.54 5.57 30.98
N THR A 323 0.77 6.44 31.95
CA THR A 323 -0.27 7.29 32.56
C THR A 323 -0.36 8.67 31.93
N THR A 324 0.55 9.01 31.01
CA THR A 324 0.64 10.34 30.37
C THR A 324 -0.13 10.46 29.05
N GLY A 325 -0.47 9.32 28.43
CA GLY A 325 -1.12 9.26 27.12
C GLY A 325 -0.16 9.30 25.92
N ALA A 326 1.13 9.59 26.14
CA ALA A 326 2.14 9.66 25.09
C ALA A 326 2.33 8.33 24.34
N ALA A 327 2.17 7.19 25.01
CA ALA A 327 2.28 5.87 24.42
C ALA A 327 1.15 5.58 23.42
N ALA A 328 -0.06 6.12 23.64
CA ALA A 328 -1.16 5.98 22.71
C ALA A 328 -0.90 6.75 21.40
N ASP A 329 -0.38 7.98 21.50
CA ASP A 329 0.02 8.80 20.33
C ASP A 329 1.19 8.18 19.56
N GLN A 330 2.18 7.65 20.27
CA GLN A 330 3.29 6.91 19.66
C GLN A 330 2.79 5.66 18.95
N LEU A 331 1.85 4.92 19.56
CA LEU A 331 1.32 3.71 18.95
C LEU A 331 0.47 4.02 17.70
N LYS A 332 -0.34 5.09 17.71
CA LYS A 332 -1.01 5.62 16.51
C LYS A 332 0.00 5.89 15.40
N THR A 333 1.08 6.62 15.70
CA THR A 333 2.15 6.93 14.75
C THR A 333 2.78 5.65 14.17
N GLY A 334 2.94 4.61 14.98
CA GLY A 334 3.45 3.30 14.54
C GLY A 334 2.50 2.57 13.59
N PHE A 335 1.21 2.65 13.86
CA PHE A 335 0.18 2.12 12.97
C PHE A 335 0.10 2.88 11.65
N ASP A 336 0.18 4.22 11.68
CA ASP A 336 0.22 5.05 10.47
C ASP A 336 1.44 4.70 9.60
N PHE A 337 2.58 4.40 10.21
CA PHE A 337 3.76 3.91 9.51
C PHE A 337 3.53 2.56 8.83
N VAL A 338 3.02 1.57 9.55
CA VAL A 338 2.72 0.23 8.99
C VAL A 338 1.72 0.35 7.85
N ASN A 339 0.71 1.20 8.01
CA ASN A 339 -0.27 1.50 6.99
C ASN A 339 0.36 2.11 5.73
N ASN A 340 1.24 3.11 5.88
CA ASN A 340 1.96 3.71 4.75
C ASN A 340 2.93 2.72 4.08
N LEU A 341 3.50 1.78 4.84
CA LEU A 341 4.33 0.70 4.29
C LEU A 341 3.49 -0.27 3.44
N ILE A 342 2.35 -0.73 3.96
CA ILE A 342 1.41 -1.58 3.21
C ILE A 342 0.93 -0.84 1.96
N ASP A 343 0.57 0.44 2.09
CA ASP A 343 0.15 1.30 0.99
C ASP A 343 1.20 1.38 -0.12
N ALA A 344 2.48 1.56 0.24
CA ALA A 344 3.58 1.53 -0.73
C ALA A 344 3.69 0.18 -1.45
N MET A 345 3.53 -0.93 -0.72
CA MET A 345 3.55 -2.28 -1.32
C MET A 345 2.37 -2.52 -2.27
N VAL A 346 1.18 -2.02 -1.92
CA VAL A 346 -0.01 -2.10 -2.78
C VAL A 346 0.16 -1.26 -4.04
N GLU A 347 0.68 -0.03 -3.93
CA GLU A 347 0.92 0.84 -5.09
C GLU A 347 1.88 0.19 -6.10
N ARG A 348 2.94 -0.43 -5.58
CA ARG A 348 3.92 -1.18 -6.38
C ARG A 348 3.29 -2.42 -7.04
N SER A 349 2.51 -3.19 -6.30
CA SER A 349 1.81 -4.36 -6.85
C SER A 349 0.70 -3.96 -7.83
N GLY A 350 0.20 -2.72 -7.72
CA GLY A 350 -0.84 -2.11 -8.54
C GLY A 350 -0.34 -1.36 -9.77
N ARG A 351 0.90 -1.61 -10.25
CA ARG A 351 1.42 -0.96 -11.47
C ARG A 351 0.46 -1.09 -12.66
N PHE A 352 -0.28 -2.18 -12.80
CA PHE A 352 -1.30 -2.33 -13.84
C PHE A 352 -2.48 -1.32 -13.78
N CYS A 353 -2.58 -0.45 -12.77
CA CYS A 353 -3.72 0.45 -12.59
C CYS A 353 -3.71 1.73 -13.41
N GLY A 354 -2.54 2.25 -13.79
CA GLY A 354 -2.42 3.31 -14.80
C GLY A 354 -3.26 4.59 -14.58
N THR A 355 -3.69 4.91 -13.36
CA THR A 355 -4.61 6.03 -13.08
C THR A 355 -4.03 7.40 -13.42
N HIS A 356 -2.70 7.49 -13.51
CA HIS A 356 -1.95 8.68 -13.93
C HIS A 356 -1.79 8.80 -15.46
N CYS A 357 -2.06 7.73 -16.22
CA CYS A 357 -1.87 7.68 -17.67
C CYS A 357 -3.02 8.31 -18.46
N LEU A 358 -3.69 9.33 -17.89
CA LEU A 358 -4.71 10.06 -18.62
C LEU A 358 -4.08 10.66 -19.88
N GLN A 359 -4.65 10.24 -21.02
CA GLN A 359 -4.17 10.46 -22.39
C GLN A 359 -3.66 11.89 -22.60
N ALA A 360 -2.43 11.99 -23.10
CA ALA A 360 -1.93 13.21 -23.74
C ALA A 360 -2.76 13.54 -24.99
#